data_AF-A0AAU9WDN2-F1
#
_entry.id   AF-A0AAU9WDN2-F1
#
_cell.length_a   1.000
_cell.length_b   1.000
_cell.length_c   1.000
_cell.angle_alpha   90.00
_cell.angle_beta   90.00
_cell.angle_gamma   90.00
#
_symmetry.space_group_name_H-M   'P 1'
#
loop_
_entity.id
_entity.type
_entity.pdbx_description
1 polymer ?
#
loop_
_entity_poly.entity_id
_entity_poly.type
_entity_poly.pdbx_seq_one_letter_code
_entity_poly.pdbx_strand_id
1 'polypeptide(L)'
;LCTLLCKTGNTRDALYVEELGRARGLSDLMAEKYLVESHISANPQSWFGIENVFRKKNNCSCLYISFFENELHLLILKTTEVLYYKRISLEENLVQAGLPKDLPLSQFLADYFRSLGILPIEDCEDLSLNMVELQPLSPSNKRAQQDCDSWRSTRRTDLSLCYKLFIAPVYDLLEEPEVIIVPDRSLYKVPFTALSEKEGVQHLSETHRIRVIPSLTILKY
;
A
#
# COMPACT_ATOMS: atom_id res chain seq x y z
N LEU A 1 -14.16 -7.97 10.69
CA LEU A 1 -14.86 -6.94 11.50
C LEU A 1 -14.89 -5.58 10.79
N CYS A 2 -13.75 -4.97 10.42
CA CYS A 2 -13.72 -3.71 9.64
C CYS A 2 -14.64 -3.73 8.40
N THR A 3 -14.51 -4.73 7.52
CA THR A 3 -15.37 -4.89 6.33
C THR A 3 -16.88 -4.90 6.64
N LEU A 4 -17.28 -5.52 7.75
CA LEU A 4 -18.68 -5.57 8.18
C LEU A 4 -19.16 -4.20 8.68
N LEU A 5 -18.32 -3.48 9.42
CA LEU A 5 -18.60 -2.13 9.91
C LEU A 5 -18.73 -1.13 8.75
N CYS A 6 -17.85 -1.22 7.75
CA CYS A 6 -17.99 -0.41 6.53
C CYS A 6 -19.30 -0.71 5.78
N LYS A 7 -19.70 -1.99 5.66
CA LYS A 7 -20.96 -2.40 5.01
C LYS A 7 -22.22 -1.91 5.75
N THR A 8 -22.13 -1.73 7.06
CA THR A 8 -23.23 -1.23 7.90
C THR A 8 -23.22 0.30 8.05
N GLY A 9 -22.33 1.00 7.35
CA GLY A 9 -22.21 2.46 7.37
C GLY A 9 -21.45 3.00 8.58
N ASN A 10 -20.93 2.14 9.44
CA ASN A 10 -20.16 2.53 10.63
C ASN A 10 -18.67 2.64 10.30
N THR A 11 -18.34 3.62 9.44
CA THR A 11 -16.98 3.79 8.90
C THR A 11 -15.97 4.20 9.96
N ARG A 12 -16.38 4.98 10.97
CA ARG A 12 -15.49 5.39 12.08
C ARG A 12 -15.04 4.19 12.91
N ASP A 13 -15.97 3.33 13.32
CA ASP A 13 -15.61 2.12 14.07
C ASP A 13 -14.80 1.16 13.19
N ALA A 14 -15.08 1.12 11.89
CA ALA A 14 -14.29 0.33 10.95
C ALA A 14 -12.83 0.78 10.90
N LEU A 15 -12.59 2.10 10.75
CA LEU A 15 -11.27 2.71 10.77
C LEU A 15 -10.56 2.45 12.10
N TYR A 16 -11.27 2.62 13.22
CA TYR A 16 -10.76 2.32 14.56
C TYR A 16 -10.24 0.89 14.68
N VAL A 17 -11.07 -0.09 14.30
CA VAL A 17 -10.72 -1.51 14.38
C VAL A 17 -9.54 -1.84 13.46
N GLU A 18 -9.53 -1.29 12.24
CA GLU A 18 -8.46 -1.55 11.27
C GLU A 18 -7.12 -1.03 11.76
N GLU A 19 -7.08 0.21 12.22
CA GLU A 19 -5.83 0.83 12.63
C GLU A 19 -5.38 0.35 14.03
N LEU A 20 -6.30 -0.05 14.93
CA LEU A 20 -5.95 -0.76 16.15
C LEU A 20 -5.26 -2.09 15.85
N GLY A 21 -5.76 -2.84 14.87
CA GLY A 21 -5.17 -4.11 14.43
C GLY A 21 -3.75 -3.93 13.90
N ARG A 22 -3.53 -2.91 13.06
CA ARG A 22 -2.21 -2.57 12.50
C ARG A 22 -1.23 -2.12 13.58
N ALA A 23 -1.66 -1.22 14.46
CA ALA A 23 -0.84 -0.71 15.56
C ALA A 23 -0.38 -1.85 16.48
N ARG A 24 -1.28 -2.78 16.82
CA ARG A 24 -0.95 -3.97 17.60
C ARG A 24 0.01 -4.90 16.88
N GLY A 25 -0.29 -5.26 15.63
CA GLY A 25 0.59 -6.14 14.86
C GLY A 25 2.01 -5.59 14.75
N LEU A 26 2.16 -4.28 14.57
CA LEU A 26 3.49 -3.66 14.58
C LEU A 26 4.10 -3.58 16.00
N SER A 27 3.31 -3.29 17.03
CA SER A 27 3.76 -3.29 18.43
C SER A 27 4.29 -4.66 18.85
N ASP A 28 3.56 -5.73 18.50
CA ASP A 28 3.92 -7.11 18.79
C ASP A 28 5.21 -7.49 18.06
N LEU A 29 5.32 -7.15 16.76
CA LEU A 29 6.53 -7.35 15.97
C LEU A 29 7.74 -6.62 16.56
N MET A 30 7.56 -5.39 17.03
CA MET A 30 8.63 -4.61 17.66
C MET A 30 9.05 -5.22 19.01
N ALA A 31 8.09 -5.71 19.80
CA ALA A 31 8.38 -6.41 21.05
C ALA A 31 9.18 -7.68 20.81
N GLU A 32 8.79 -8.46 19.81
CA GLU A 32 9.47 -9.70 19.44
C GLU A 32 10.92 -9.43 18.97
N LYS A 33 11.11 -8.46 18.07
CA LYS A 33 12.43 -8.18 17.49
C LYS A 33 13.39 -7.45 18.43
N TYR A 34 12.86 -6.54 19.25
CA TYR A 34 13.70 -5.62 20.04
C TYR A 34 13.56 -5.83 21.54
N LEU A 35 12.77 -6.80 21.99
CA LEU A 35 12.54 -7.11 23.41
C LEU A 35 12.07 -5.89 24.22
N VAL A 36 11.27 -5.03 23.60
CA VAL A 36 10.70 -3.83 24.22
C VAL A 36 9.28 -4.12 24.71
N GLU A 37 8.91 -3.62 25.89
CA GLU A 37 7.52 -3.66 26.34
C GLU A 37 6.61 -2.96 25.34
N SER A 38 5.53 -3.63 24.97
CA SER A 38 4.60 -3.10 23.97
C SER A 38 3.16 -3.35 24.42
N HIS A 39 2.41 -2.26 24.60
CA HIS A 39 1.01 -2.30 25.01
C HIS A 39 0.22 -1.22 24.26
N ILE A 40 -0.50 -1.64 23.22
CA ILE A 40 -1.51 -0.80 22.56
C ILE A 40 -2.87 -1.08 23.19
N SER A 41 -3.36 -0.08 23.93
CA SER A 41 -4.68 -0.09 24.58
C SER A 41 -5.80 -0.34 23.57
N ALA A 42 -6.75 -1.21 23.96
CA ALA A 42 -7.99 -1.46 23.21
C ALA A 42 -9.08 -0.41 23.45
N ASN A 43 -8.82 0.58 24.31
CA ASN A 43 -9.81 1.55 24.73
C ASN A 43 -10.07 2.54 23.58
N PRO A 44 -11.29 2.64 23.04
CA PRO A 44 -11.60 3.63 22.00
C PRO A 44 -11.34 5.07 22.46
N GLN A 45 -11.41 5.36 23.77
CA GLN A 45 -11.08 6.68 24.30
C GLN A 45 -9.59 7.03 24.17
N SER A 46 -8.70 6.03 24.12
CA SER A 46 -7.29 6.27 23.78
C SER A 46 -7.07 6.56 22.29
N TRP A 47 -8.06 6.26 21.43
CA TRP A 47 -8.03 6.55 19.99
C TRP A 47 -8.25 8.01 19.64
N PHE A 48 -9.01 8.75 20.46
CA PHE A 48 -9.23 10.19 20.27
C PHE A 48 -7.92 10.96 20.08
N GLY A 49 -6.78 10.40 20.51
CA GLY A 49 -5.46 10.89 20.20
C GLY A 49 -5.09 10.88 18.71
N ILE A 50 -5.43 9.85 17.93
CA ILE A 50 -4.97 9.69 16.53
C ILE A 50 -5.68 10.62 15.57
N GLU A 51 -7.00 10.74 15.66
CA GLU A 51 -7.75 11.75 14.86
C GLU A 51 -7.23 13.16 15.19
N ASN A 52 -6.97 13.46 16.47
CA ASN A 52 -6.39 14.74 16.88
C ASN A 52 -4.92 14.92 16.43
N VAL A 53 -4.14 13.85 16.42
CA VAL A 53 -2.75 13.84 15.94
C VAL A 53 -2.71 14.10 14.44
N PHE A 54 -3.61 13.46 13.69
CA PHE A 54 -3.77 13.70 12.27
C PHE A 54 -4.29 15.12 12.01
N ARG A 55 -5.22 15.62 12.82
CA ARG A 55 -5.75 16.99 12.75
C ARG A 55 -4.70 18.07 12.98
N LYS A 56 -3.69 17.82 13.82
CA LYS A 56 -2.54 18.73 14.01
C LYS A 56 -1.63 18.79 12.78
N LYS A 57 -1.70 17.78 11.91
CA LYS A 57 -0.97 17.73 10.66
C LYS A 57 -1.78 18.44 9.58
N ASN A 58 -1.59 19.76 9.50
CA ASN A 58 -2.21 20.54 8.45
C ASN A 58 -1.74 20.05 7.07
N ASN A 59 -2.64 20.04 6.10
CA ASN A 59 -2.37 19.80 4.68
C ASN A 59 -1.99 18.37 4.29
N CYS A 60 -2.57 17.34 4.93
CA CYS A 60 -2.43 15.96 4.47
C CYS A 60 -3.73 15.16 4.49
N SER A 61 -3.88 14.24 3.54
CA SER A 61 -4.92 13.20 3.54
C SER A 61 -4.32 11.86 3.93
N CYS A 62 -5.08 11.00 4.61
CA CYS A 62 -4.63 9.64 4.93
C CYS A 62 -5.50 8.62 4.20
N LEU A 63 -4.87 7.80 3.37
CA LEU A 63 -5.48 6.73 2.60
C LEU A 63 -5.13 5.38 3.21
N TYR A 64 -6.12 4.73 3.80
CA TYR A 64 -6.07 3.34 4.22
C TYR A 64 -6.43 2.44 3.05
N ILE A 65 -5.60 1.43 2.82
CA ILE A 65 -5.81 0.44 1.77
C ILE A 65 -5.78 -0.93 2.42
N SER A 66 -6.91 -1.63 2.38
CA SER A 66 -7.02 -3.02 2.82
C SER A 66 -7.78 -3.84 1.81
N PHE A 67 -7.59 -5.16 1.85
CA PHE A 67 -8.33 -6.05 0.98
C PHE A 67 -8.76 -7.29 1.74
N PHE A 68 -9.91 -7.82 1.36
CA PHE A 68 -10.44 -9.07 1.88
C PHE A 68 -11.08 -9.82 0.72
N GLU A 69 -10.70 -11.08 0.52
CA GLU A 69 -11.04 -11.84 -0.69
C GLU A 69 -10.64 -11.05 -1.95
N ASN A 70 -11.58 -10.82 -2.87
CA ASN A 70 -11.37 -10.05 -4.10
C ASN A 70 -11.97 -8.64 -4.04
N GLU A 71 -12.05 -8.06 -2.85
CA GLU A 71 -12.59 -6.73 -2.62
C GLU A 71 -11.54 -5.83 -1.99
N LEU A 72 -11.30 -4.71 -2.65
CA LEU A 72 -10.43 -3.66 -2.14
C LEU A 72 -11.27 -2.63 -1.38
N HIS A 73 -10.78 -2.25 -0.21
CA HIS A 73 -11.39 -1.30 0.69
C HIS A 73 -10.46 -0.10 0.83
N LEU A 74 -10.97 1.07 0.43
CA LEU A 74 -10.26 2.34 0.50
C LEU A 74 -10.98 3.24 1.52
N LEU A 75 -10.29 3.63 2.59
CA LEU A 75 -10.79 4.63 3.54
C LEU A 75 -9.91 5.88 3.48
N ILE A 76 -10.52 7.05 3.37
CA ILE A 76 -9.82 8.33 3.35
C ILE A 76 -10.22 9.13 4.57
N LEU A 77 -9.24 9.42 5.41
CA LEU A 77 -9.37 10.35 6.52
C LEU A 77 -8.82 11.71 6.09
N LYS A 78 -9.69 12.73 6.04
CA LYS A 78 -9.31 14.15 5.85
C LYS A 78 -9.10 14.84 7.21
N THR A 79 -8.33 15.93 7.22
CA THR A 79 -8.07 16.78 8.40
C THR A 79 -9.34 17.37 9.02
N THR A 80 -10.40 17.50 8.21
CA THR A 80 -11.72 18.03 8.57
C THR A 80 -12.66 16.98 9.20
N GLU A 81 -12.13 15.84 9.66
CA GLU A 81 -12.88 14.69 10.20
C GLU A 81 -13.85 14.02 9.20
N VAL A 82 -13.74 14.37 7.90
CA VAL A 82 -14.53 13.70 6.87
C VAL A 82 -13.87 12.38 6.52
N LEU A 83 -14.64 11.30 6.70
CA LEU A 83 -14.24 9.94 6.39
C LEU A 83 -14.98 9.44 5.15
N TYR A 84 -14.23 9.16 4.09
CA TYR A 84 -14.78 8.55 2.88
C TYR A 84 -14.44 7.07 2.85
N TYR A 85 -15.39 6.25 2.43
CA TYR A 85 -15.19 4.82 2.22
C TYR A 85 -15.60 4.46 0.80
N LYS A 86 -14.71 3.74 0.10
CA LYS A 86 -14.97 3.20 -1.22
C LYS A 86 -14.58 1.73 -1.26
N ARG A 87 -15.48 0.91 -1.80
CA ARG A 87 -15.27 -0.51 -2.08
C ARG A 87 -15.07 -0.67 -3.58
N ILE A 88 -14.05 -1.42 -3.98
CA ILE A 88 -13.73 -1.68 -5.38
C ILE A 88 -13.72 -3.20 -5.61
N SER A 89 -14.57 -3.66 -6.52
CA SER A 89 -14.45 -5.00 -7.10
C SER A 89 -13.34 -5.01 -8.14
N LEU A 90 -12.51 -6.04 -8.11
CA LEU A 90 -11.37 -6.16 -9.01
C LEU A 90 -11.76 -6.65 -10.41
N GLU A 91 -12.91 -7.30 -10.57
CA GLU A 91 -13.27 -8.04 -11.77
C GLU A 91 -13.14 -7.20 -13.06
N GLU A 92 -13.73 -6.00 -13.07
CA GLU A 92 -13.72 -5.13 -14.24
C GLU A 92 -12.30 -4.65 -14.59
N ASN A 93 -11.50 -4.30 -13.58
CA ASN A 93 -10.13 -3.84 -13.76
C ASN A 93 -9.22 -4.96 -14.28
N LEU A 94 -9.41 -6.19 -13.80
CA LEU A 94 -8.68 -7.38 -14.26
C LEU A 94 -9.03 -7.71 -15.72
N VAL A 95 -10.32 -7.72 -16.06
CA VAL A 95 -10.78 -7.99 -17.43
C VAL A 95 -10.24 -6.95 -18.41
N GLN A 96 -10.27 -5.66 -18.04
CA GLN A 96 -9.68 -4.59 -18.85
C GLN A 96 -8.16 -4.72 -19.03
N ALA A 97 -7.48 -5.35 -18.08
CA ALA A 97 -6.05 -5.66 -18.16
C ALA A 97 -5.75 -6.99 -18.89
N GLY A 98 -6.77 -7.71 -19.37
CA GLY A 98 -6.59 -9.01 -20.02
C GLY A 98 -6.30 -10.16 -19.04
N LEU A 99 -6.58 -9.96 -17.75
CA LEU A 99 -6.39 -10.96 -16.69
C LEU A 99 -7.71 -11.73 -16.40
N PRO A 100 -7.62 -12.96 -15.85
CA PRO A 100 -8.80 -13.69 -15.40
C PRO A 100 -9.59 -12.90 -14.36
N LYS A 101 -10.92 -12.80 -14.54
CA LYS A 101 -11.81 -12.04 -13.63
C LYS A 101 -11.80 -12.57 -12.19
N ASP A 102 -11.54 -13.86 -12.04
CA ASP A 102 -11.51 -14.60 -10.79
C ASP A 102 -10.10 -14.70 -10.19
N LEU A 103 -9.11 -14.03 -10.79
CA LEU A 103 -7.74 -14.00 -10.28
C LEU A 103 -7.73 -13.41 -8.86
N PRO A 104 -7.26 -14.15 -7.84
CA PRO A 104 -7.18 -13.64 -6.49
C PRO A 104 -6.27 -12.41 -6.40
N LEU A 105 -6.66 -11.37 -5.67
CA LEU A 105 -5.81 -10.17 -5.51
C LEU A 105 -4.44 -10.52 -4.92
N SER A 106 -4.39 -11.47 -3.99
CA SER A 106 -3.14 -11.96 -3.41
C SER A 106 -2.21 -12.57 -4.46
N GLN A 107 -2.76 -13.32 -5.42
CA GLN A 107 -2.02 -13.90 -6.53
C GLN A 107 -1.52 -12.81 -7.48
N PHE A 108 -2.40 -11.88 -7.88
CA PHE A 108 -2.03 -10.72 -8.68
C PHE A 108 -0.88 -9.93 -8.05
N LEU A 109 -0.98 -9.62 -6.75
CA LEU A 109 0.07 -8.90 -6.03
C LEU A 109 1.36 -9.70 -5.95
N ALA A 110 1.30 -11.02 -5.76
CA ALA A 110 2.48 -11.86 -5.75
C ALA A 110 3.19 -11.86 -7.11
N ASP A 111 2.43 -12.03 -8.20
CA ASP A 111 2.97 -12.00 -9.56
C ASP A 111 3.53 -10.62 -9.91
N TYR A 112 2.83 -9.56 -9.51
CA TYR A 112 3.30 -8.18 -9.63
C TYR A 112 4.60 -7.93 -8.87
N PHE A 113 4.70 -8.32 -7.60
CA PHE A 113 5.93 -8.12 -6.84
C PHE A 113 7.08 -8.97 -7.39
N ARG A 114 6.80 -10.15 -7.95
CA ARG A 114 7.78 -10.96 -8.68
C ARG A 114 8.22 -10.26 -9.96
N SER A 115 7.28 -9.69 -10.74
CA SER A 115 7.59 -8.96 -11.97
C SER A 115 8.48 -7.75 -11.69
N LEU A 116 8.24 -7.05 -10.58
CA LEU A 116 9.07 -5.95 -10.08
C LEU A 116 10.42 -6.38 -9.49
N GLY A 117 10.67 -7.68 -9.31
CA GLY A 117 11.88 -8.17 -8.64
C GLY A 117 11.91 -7.82 -7.13
N ILE A 118 10.75 -7.49 -6.55
CA ILE A 118 10.57 -7.22 -5.12
C ILE A 118 10.40 -8.53 -4.35
N LEU A 119 9.78 -9.54 -4.97
CA LEU A 119 9.88 -10.91 -4.52
C LEU A 119 11.03 -11.56 -5.28
N PRO A 120 12.01 -12.15 -4.57
CA PRO A 120 13.11 -12.79 -5.25
C PRO A 120 12.63 -14.12 -5.86
N ILE A 121 13.30 -14.56 -6.91
CA ILE A 121 13.03 -15.87 -7.53
C ILE A 121 13.48 -17.00 -6.57
N GLU A 122 14.38 -16.69 -5.63
CA GLU A 122 14.86 -17.53 -4.52
C GLU A 122 15.16 -16.62 -3.31
N ASP A 123 14.79 -17.03 -2.09
CA ASP A 123 14.79 -16.25 -0.85
C ASP A 123 15.94 -15.21 -0.73
N CYS A 124 15.57 -13.93 -0.69
CA CYS A 124 16.50 -12.84 -0.45
C CYS A 124 16.70 -12.76 1.06
N GLU A 125 17.73 -13.42 1.55
CA GLU A 125 18.27 -13.12 2.86
C GLU A 125 18.76 -11.65 2.89
N ASP A 126 18.49 -10.99 4.00
CA ASP A 126 18.90 -9.61 4.29
C ASP A 126 20.43 -9.57 4.48
N LEU A 127 21.18 -9.49 3.38
CA LEU A 127 22.64 -9.38 3.40
C LEU A 127 23.12 -7.92 3.33
N SER A 128 22.33 -6.98 3.86
CA SER A 128 22.69 -5.55 3.93
C SER A 128 23.89 -5.22 4.83
N LEU A 129 24.60 -6.23 5.36
CA LEU A 129 25.75 -6.06 6.26
C LEU A 129 27.07 -6.68 5.80
N ASN A 130 27.21 -7.18 4.56
CA ASN A 130 28.52 -7.59 4.05
C ASN A 130 28.88 -6.88 2.74
N MET A 131 29.60 -5.77 2.89
CA MET A 131 30.33 -5.12 1.80
C MET A 131 31.54 -5.98 1.44
N VAL A 132 31.37 -6.91 0.51
CA VAL A 132 32.50 -7.55 -0.20
C VAL A 132 32.33 -7.25 -1.68
N GLU A 133 33.34 -6.60 -2.26
CA GLU A 133 33.41 -6.15 -3.65
C GLU A 133 33.04 -7.26 -4.63
N LEU A 134 32.02 -7.03 -5.46
CA LEU A 134 31.75 -7.86 -6.64
C LEU A 134 32.47 -7.27 -7.85
N GLN A 135 33.45 -8.02 -8.36
CA GLN A 135 34.06 -7.76 -9.67
C GLN A 135 33.04 -7.93 -10.81
N PRO A 136 33.18 -7.20 -11.94
CA PRO A 136 32.16 -7.19 -12.99
C PRO A 136 32.23 -8.46 -13.84
N LEU A 137 31.11 -9.17 -13.97
CA LEU A 137 30.94 -10.23 -14.97
C LEU A 137 30.53 -9.63 -16.33
N SER A 138 31.17 -10.14 -17.38
CA SER A 138 31.14 -9.66 -18.77
C SER A 138 29.78 -9.83 -19.51
N PRO A 139 29.48 -9.00 -20.54
CA PRO A 139 28.18 -8.99 -21.22
C PRO A 139 28.11 -9.98 -22.39
N SER A 140 27.13 -10.89 -22.38
CA SER A 140 26.69 -11.67 -23.55
C SER A 140 25.26 -11.29 -23.94
N ASN A 141 25.15 -10.17 -24.66
CA ASN A 141 23.93 -9.57 -25.17
C ASN A 141 23.44 -10.27 -26.44
N LYS A 142 22.35 -11.07 -26.37
CA LYS A 142 21.28 -11.18 -27.42
C LYS A 142 19.96 -11.76 -26.88
N ARG A 143 19.98 -12.67 -25.89
CA ARG A 143 18.75 -13.20 -25.25
C ARG A 143 18.15 -12.23 -24.21
N ALA A 144 19.01 -11.51 -23.49
CA ALA A 144 18.61 -10.55 -22.47
C ALA A 144 17.75 -9.38 -23.00
N GLN A 145 17.87 -9.01 -24.28
CA GLN A 145 17.14 -7.88 -24.83
C GLN A 145 15.64 -8.18 -25.02
N GLN A 146 15.31 -9.38 -25.52
CA GLN A 146 13.92 -9.77 -25.78
C GLN A 146 13.16 -10.09 -24.48
N ASP A 147 13.85 -10.68 -23.50
CA ASP A 147 13.31 -10.87 -22.16
C ASP A 147 13.15 -9.52 -21.44
N CYS A 148 14.07 -8.58 -21.62
CA CYS A 148 13.99 -7.23 -21.03
C CYS A 148 12.82 -6.42 -21.63
N ASP A 149 12.59 -6.46 -22.94
CA ASP A 149 11.49 -5.71 -23.57
C ASP A 149 10.11 -6.26 -23.17
N SER A 150 9.96 -7.59 -23.13
CA SER A 150 8.76 -8.26 -22.62
C SER A 150 8.52 -7.90 -21.15
N TRP A 151 9.53 -8.05 -20.31
CA TRP A 151 9.47 -7.73 -18.89
C TRP A 151 9.20 -6.25 -18.61
N ARG A 152 9.78 -5.33 -19.38
CA ARG A 152 9.49 -3.88 -19.27
C ARG A 152 8.05 -3.58 -19.62
N SER A 153 7.50 -4.27 -20.63
CA SER A 153 6.10 -4.11 -21.02
C SER A 153 5.13 -4.64 -19.94
N THR A 154 5.42 -5.81 -19.35
CA THR A 154 4.65 -6.38 -18.23
C THR A 154 4.70 -5.48 -16.98
N ARG A 155 5.88 -5.00 -16.60
CA ARG A 155 6.02 -4.07 -15.46
C ARG A 155 5.18 -2.80 -15.61
N ARG A 156 5.11 -2.26 -16.83
CA ARG A 156 4.33 -1.05 -17.14
C ARG A 156 2.83 -1.29 -17.01
N THR A 157 2.34 -2.42 -17.51
CA THR A 157 0.91 -2.78 -17.37
C THR A 157 0.52 -2.96 -15.92
N ASP A 158 1.40 -3.55 -15.10
CA ASP A 158 1.10 -3.81 -13.70
C ASP A 158 1.05 -2.53 -12.85
N LEU A 159 1.93 -1.54 -13.11
CA LEU A 159 1.92 -0.24 -12.43
C LEU A 159 0.67 0.58 -12.75
N SER A 160 0.28 0.65 -14.03
CA SER A 160 -0.95 1.34 -14.45
C SER A 160 -2.18 0.67 -13.83
N LEU A 161 -2.22 -0.66 -13.78
CA LEU A 161 -3.29 -1.40 -13.11
C LEU A 161 -3.32 -1.11 -11.60
N CYS A 162 -2.17 -1.08 -10.93
CA CYS A 162 -2.09 -0.68 -9.52
C CYS A 162 -2.61 0.76 -9.28
N TYR A 163 -2.29 1.70 -10.18
CA TYR A 163 -2.86 3.06 -10.09
C TYR A 163 -4.38 3.03 -10.22
N LYS A 164 -4.91 2.30 -11.21
CA LYS A 164 -6.37 2.17 -11.44
C LYS A 164 -7.10 1.53 -10.26
N LEU A 165 -6.46 0.60 -9.56
CA LEU A 165 -7.03 -0.06 -8.39
C LEU A 165 -6.96 0.81 -7.13
N PHE A 166 -5.79 1.37 -6.83
CA PHE A 166 -5.52 1.96 -5.51
C PHE A 166 -5.73 3.48 -5.46
N ILE A 167 -5.50 4.18 -6.57
CA ILE A 167 -5.40 5.64 -6.58
C ILE A 167 -6.54 6.26 -7.39
N ALA A 168 -6.72 5.86 -8.65
CA ALA A 168 -7.75 6.41 -9.54
C ALA A 168 -9.15 6.47 -8.91
N PRO A 169 -9.62 5.47 -8.13
CA PRO A 169 -10.97 5.51 -7.58
C PRO A 169 -11.16 6.59 -6.51
N VAL A 170 -10.08 7.13 -5.97
CA VAL A 170 -10.09 8.09 -4.86
C VAL A 170 -9.30 9.36 -5.16
N TYR A 171 -8.73 9.49 -6.36
CA TYR A 171 -7.79 10.57 -6.70
C TYR A 171 -8.40 11.96 -6.47
N ASP A 172 -9.64 12.17 -6.89
CA ASP A 172 -10.35 13.45 -6.73
C ASP A 172 -10.59 13.83 -5.26
N LEU A 173 -10.47 12.87 -4.33
CA LEU A 173 -10.61 13.11 -2.90
C LEU A 173 -9.27 13.41 -2.22
N LEU A 174 -8.14 13.19 -2.90
CA LEU A 174 -6.78 13.46 -2.44
C LEU A 174 -6.40 14.91 -2.77
N GLU A 175 -7.11 15.88 -2.21
CA GLU A 175 -6.91 17.31 -2.53
C GLU A 175 -5.69 17.93 -1.85
N GLU A 176 -5.21 17.30 -0.78
CA GLU A 176 -4.13 17.80 0.06
C GLU A 176 -2.76 17.49 -0.55
N PRO A 177 -1.77 18.39 -0.45
CA PRO A 177 -0.46 18.22 -1.09
C PRO A 177 0.34 17.02 -0.58
N GLU A 178 -0.01 16.50 0.60
CA GLU A 178 0.56 15.27 1.14
C GLU A 178 -0.48 14.16 1.27
N VAL A 179 -0.11 12.95 0.85
CA VAL A 179 -0.90 11.74 1.08
C VAL A 179 -0.08 10.76 1.93
N ILE A 180 -0.64 10.41 3.08
CA ILE A 180 -0.16 9.30 3.91
C ILE A 180 -0.90 8.05 3.46
N ILE A 181 -0.18 7.02 3.01
CA ILE A 181 -0.75 5.74 2.64
C ILE A 181 -0.47 4.75 3.76
N VAL A 182 -1.53 4.08 4.22
CA VAL A 182 -1.49 3.03 5.25
C VAL A 182 -1.94 1.70 4.61
N PRO A 183 -1.01 0.97 3.96
CA PRO A 183 -1.33 -0.23 3.18
C PRO A 183 -1.38 -1.49 4.06
N ASP A 184 -2.34 -2.39 3.82
CA ASP A 184 -2.45 -3.67 4.56
C ASP A 184 -1.47 -4.74 4.08
N ARG A 185 -0.98 -5.57 5.01
CA ARG A 185 -0.22 -6.81 4.75
C ARG A 185 0.90 -6.66 3.75
N SER A 186 0.75 -7.14 2.51
CA SER A 186 1.76 -7.15 1.46
C SER A 186 1.73 -5.88 0.60
N LEU A 187 0.70 -5.03 0.74
CA LEU A 187 0.56 -3.81 -0.03
C LEU A 187 1.65 -2.78 0.26
N TYR A 188 2.40 -2.90 1.38
CA TYR A 188 3.59 -2.06 1.63
C TYR A 188 4.67 -2.21 0.55
N LYS A 189 4.65 -3.30 -0.21
CA LYS A 189 5.56 -3.54 -1.34
C LYS A 189 5.16 -2.80 -2.61
N VAL A 190 3.97 -2.19 -2.65
CA VAL A 190 3.54 -1.40 -3.80
C VAL A 190 4.35 -0.10 -3.84
N PRO A 191 5.02 0.22 -4.96
CA PRO A 191 5.77 1.46 -5.11
C PRO A 191 4.81 2.63 -5.38
N PHE A 192 4.05 3.05 -4.35
CA PHE A 192 3.01 4.08 -4.49
C PHE A 192 3.51 5.38 -5.13
N THR A 193 4.76 5.75 -4.86
CA THR A 193 5.40 6.95 -5.43
C THR A 193 5.56 6.89 -6.95
N ALA A 194 5.69 5.69 -7.51
CA ALA A 194 5.90 5.42 -8.92
C ALA A 194 4.60 5.04 -9.66
N LEU A 195 3.45 5.08 -9.00
CA LEU A 195 2.18 4.84 -9.66
C LEU A 195 1.81 6.03 -10.57
N SER A 196 1.33 5.73 -11.76
CA SER A 196 0.83 6.69 -12.74
C SER A 196 -0.32 6.08 -13.52
N GLU A 197 -1.22 6.91 -14.05
CA GLU A 197 -2.38 6.43 -14.83
C GLU A 197 -1.94 5.62 -16.06
N LYS A 198 -0.92 6.12 -16.75
CA LYS A 198 -0.31 5.51 -17.94
C LYS A 198 1.10 6.05 -18.14
N GLU A 199 1.86 5.39 -19.01
CA GLU A 199 3.22 5.80 -19.33
C GLU A 199 3.26 7.23 -19.89
N GLY A 200 4.24 8.02 -19.44
CA GLY A 200 4.42 9.41 -19.85
C GLY A 200 3.50 10.42 -19.14
N VAL A 201 2.61 9.98 -18.27
CA VAL A 201 1.87 10.84 -17.34
C VAL A 201 2.66 10.98 -16.04
N GLN A 202 2.51 12.14 -15.38
CA GLN A 202 3.12 12.42 -14.09
C GLN A 202 2.84 11.31 -13.08
N HIS A 203 3.89 10.90 -12.37
CA HIS A 203 3.73 9.96 -11.28
C HIS A 203 3.04 10.62 -10.09
N LEU A 204 2.46 9.80 -9.22
CA LEU A 204 1.79 10.30 -8.02
C LEU A 204 2.72 11.13 -7.12
N SER A 205 4.02 10.81 -7.10
CA SER A 205 5.02 11.59 -6.36
C SER A 205 5.33 12.97 -6.95
N GLU A 206 4.99 13.21 -8.22
CA GLU A 206 5.16 14.51 -8.87
C GLU A 206 3.99 15.45 -8.54
N THR A 207 2.82 14.89 -8.21
CA THR A 207 1.63 15.67 -7.84
C THR A 207 1.46 15.79 -6.32
N HIS A 208 1.89 14.77 -5.57
CA HIS A 208 1.70 14.69 -4.12
C HIS A 208 2.99 14.24 -3.42
N ARG A 209 3.24 14.79 -2.22
CA ARG A 209 4.23 14.20 -1.32
C ARG A 209 3.66 12.93 -0.70
N ILE A 210 4.24 11.78 -1.03
CA ILE A 210 3.77 10.48 -0.55
C ILE A 210 4.59 10.01 0.66
N ARG A 211 3.90 9.63 1.73
CA ARG A 211 4.49 8.87 2.85
C ARG A 211 3.75 7.55 3.00
N VAL A 212 4.48 6.45 3.11
CA VAL A 212 3.92 5.14 3.40
C VAL A 212 4.27 4.78 4.84
N ILE A 213 3.26 4.44 5.64
CA ILE A 213 3.47 4.04 7.03
C ILE A 213 2.64 2.78 7.36
N PRO A 214 3.09 1.95 8.31
CA PRO A 214 2.36 0.75 8.72
C PRO A 214 1.12 1.07 9.60
N SER A 215 1.17 2.16 10.36
CA SER A 215 0.09 2.62 11.25
C SER A 215 0.26 4.10 11.57
N LEU A 216 -0.83 4.88 11.59
CA LEU A 216 -0.86 6.26 12.11
C LEU A 216 -0.53 6.32 13.60
N THR A 217 -0.83 5.27 14.36
CA THR A 217 -0.61 5.21 15.83
C THR A 217 0.87 5.35 16.20
N ILE A 218 1.76 4.95 15.30
CA ILE A 218 3.22 4.91 15.55
C ILE A 218 3.93 6.18 15.07
N LEU A 219 3.20 7.15 14.51
CA LEU A 219 3.71 8.50 14.35
C LEU A 219 3.88 9.15 15.73
N LYS A 220 4.98 8.82 16.40
CA LYS A 220 5.52 9.64 17.48
C LYS A 220 6.03 10.93 16.84
N TYR A 221 5.54 12.06 17.34
CA TYR A 221 6.04 13.39 17.04
C TYR A 221 7.13 13.73 18.05
#